data_AF-A0A2I1DPC2-F1
#
_entry.id   AF-A0A2I1DPC2-F1
#
_cell.length_a   1.000
_cell.length_b   1.000
_cell.length_c   1.000
_cell.angle_alpha   90.00
_cell.angle_beta   90.00
_cell.angle_gamma   90.00
#
_symmetry.space_group_name_H-M   'P 1'
#
loop_
_entity.id
_entity.type
_entity.pdbx_description
1 polymer ?
#
loop_
_entity_poly.entity_id
_entity_poly.type
_entity_poly.pdbx_seq_one_letter_code
_entity_poly.pdbx_strand_id
1 'polypeptide(L)' 'MIWLLGVIGIPVLVVLLLFFSAMDDFWQIITLKIDFSRLFGDLIHVLIILGLGILAELFFLYQLVTTVL' A
#
# COMPACT_ATOMS: atom_id res chain seq x y z
N MET A 1 21.40 -9.46 -2.34
CA MET A 1 20.91 -8.31 -3.15
C MET A 1 19.39 -8.33 -3.38
N ILE A 2 18.73 -9.50 -3.47
CA ILE A 2 17.26 -9.60 -3.57
C ILE A 2 16.52 -8.88 -2.41
N TRP A 3 17.11 -8.85 -1.21
CA TRP A 3 16.54 -8.16 -0.04
C TRP A 3 16.46 -6.64 -0.22
N LEU A 4 17.47 -6.01 -0.83
CA LEU A 4 17.46 -4.58 -1.19
C LEU A 4 16.35 -4.25 -2.19
N LEU A 5 16.11 -5.13 -3.16
CA LEU A 5 15.01 -4.97 -4.11
C LEU A 5 13.65 -5.02 -3.42
N GLY A 6 13.47 -5.87 -2.41
CA GLY A 6 12.23 -5.89 -1.63
C GLY A 6 12.05 -4.66 -0.75
N VAL A 7 13.12 -4.21 -0.06
CA VAL A 7 13.07 -2.99 0.78
C VAL A 7 12.70 -1.75 -0.03
N ILE A 8 13.16 -1.62 -1.28
CA ILE A 8 12.81 -0.47 -2.14
C ILE A 8 11.50 -0.74 -2.89
N GLY A 9 11.30 -1.95 -3.39
CA GLY A 9 10.17 -2.31 -4.24
C GLY A 9 8.84 -2.38 -3.51
N ILE A 10 8.80 -2.85 -2.27
CA ILE A 10 7.57 -2.94 -1.48
C ILE A 10 6.96 -1.55 -1.24
N PRO A 11 7.70 -0.53 -0.75
CA PRO A 11 7.18 0.83 -0.64
C PRO A 11 6.63 1.39 -1.95
N VAL A 12 7.37 1.20 -3.04
CA VAL A 12 6.95 1.70 -4.37
C VAL A 12 5.64 1.04 -4.80
N LEU A 13 5.51 -0.28 -4.63
CA LEU A 13 4.29 -1.00 -4.95
C LEU A 13 3.11 -0.56 -4.06
N VAL A 14 3.32 -0.43 -2.75
CA VAL A 14 2.29 0.01 -1.80
C VAL A 14 1.81 1.42 -2.17
N VAL A 15 2.73 2.36 -2.44
CA VAL A 15 2.38 3.72 -2.84
C VAL A 15 1.61 3.73 -4.17
N LEU A 16 2.02 2.92 -5.15
CA LEU A 16 1.28 2.81 -6.42
C LEU A 16 -0.13 2.27 -6.22
N LEU A 17 -0.30 1.22 -5.42
CA LEU A 17 -1.63 0.64 -5.13
C LEU A 17 -2.53 1.66 -4.42
N LEU A 18 -1.99 2.36 -3.42
CA LEU A 18 -2.73 3.43 -2.72
C LEU A 18 -3.06 4.60 -3.65
N PHE A 19 -2.18 4.94 -4.58
CA PHE A 19 -2.42 5.98 -5.58
C PHE A 19 -3.59 5.62 -6.51
N PHE A 20 -3.65 4.38 -7.01
CA PHE A 20 -4.77 3.93 -7.83
C PHE A 20 -6.09 3.96 -7.07
N SER A 21 -6.09 3.49 -5.80
CA SER A 21 -7.27 3.56 -4.93
C SER A 21 -7.73 5.02 -4.75
N ALA A 22 -6.80 5.94 -4.46
CA ALA A 22 -7.13 7.36 -4.28
C ALA A 22 -7.63 8.03 -5.57
N MET A 23 -7.16 7.58 -6.74
CA MET A 23 -7.61 8.09 -8.03
C MET A 23 -9.07 7.70 -8.32
N ASP A 24 -9.46 6.48 -8.00
CA ASP A 24 -10.84 6.01 -8.12
C ASP A 24 -11.79 6.77 -7.17
N ASP A 25 -11.32 7.06 -5.96
CA ASP A 25 -12.05 7.90 -4.99
C ASP A 25 -12.19 9.34 -5.49
N PHE A 26 -11.11 9.91 -6.01
CA PHE A 26 -11.08 11.27 -6.53
C PHE A 26 -12.05 11.45 -7.70
N TRP A 27 -12.12 10.47 -8.61
CA TRP A 27 -13.07 10.48 -9.72
C TRP A 27 -14.53 10.43 -9.26
N GLN A 28 -14.81 9.69 -8.19
CA GLN A 28 -16.15 9.63 -7.59
C GLN A 28 -16.56 10.95 -6.93
N ILE A 29 -15.63 11.62 -6.26
CA ILE A 29 -15.85 12.95 -5.68
C ILE A 29 -16.18 13.97 -6.79
N ILE A 30 -15.42 13.97 -7.89
CA ILE A 30 -15.67 14.88 -9.03
C ILE A 30 -17.04 14.62 -9.66
N THR A 31 -17.47 13.35 -9.74
CA THR A 31 -18.77 12.98 -10.33
C THR A 31 -19.95 13.14 -9.37
N LEU A 32 -19.73 13.62 -8.14
CA LEU A 32 -20.75 13.84 -7.09
C LEU A 32 -21.57 12.57 -6.74
N LYS A 33 -21.04 11.38 -7.03
CA LYS A 33 -21.65 10.07 -6.73
C LYS A 33 -21.04 9.47 -5.47
N ILE A 34 -21.06 10.22 -4.37
CA ILE A 34 -20.46 9.78 -3.11
C ILE A 34 -21.40 8.76 -2.45
N ASP A 35 -21.01 7.50 -2.46
CA ASP A 35 -21.66 6.44 -1.70
C ASP A 35 -20.84 6.18 -0.42
N PHE A 36 -21.37 6.59 0.73
CA PHE A 36 -20.69 6.45 2.03
C PHE A 36 -20.39 4.99 2.39
N SER A 37 -21.19 4.03 1.92
CA SER A 37 -20.92 2.61 2.12
C SER A 37 -19.60 2.20 1.46
N ARG A 38 -19.34 2.75 0.27
CA ARG A 38 -18.15 2.47 -0.51
C ARG A 38 -16.90 3.11 0.08
N LEU A 39 -17.00 4.35 0.59
CA LEU A 39 -15.92 5.03 1.32
C LEU A 39 -15.38 4.21 2.51
N PHE A 40 -16.26 3.56 3.28
CA PHE A 40 -15.83 2.68 4.36
C PHE A 40 -15.14 1.40 3.84
N GLY A 41 -15.62 0.85 2.73
CA GLY A 41 -14.99 -0.29 2.05
C GLY A 41 -13.58 0.06 1.57
N ASP A 42 -13.40 1.22 0.94
CA ASP A 42 -12.13 1.68 0.40
C ASP A 42 -11.14 2.05 1.54
N LEU A 43 -11.62 2.61 2.66
CA LEU A 43 -10.79 2.82 3.85
C LEU A 43 -10.24 1.51 4.41
N ILE A 44 -11.09 0.47 4.53
CA ILE A 44 -10.65 -0.85 4.99
C ILE A 44 -9.65 -1.45 4.00
N HIS A 45 -9.90 -1.30 2.70
CA HIS A 45 -8.99 -1.77 1.66
C HIS A 45 -7.60 -1.13 1.77
N VAL A 46 -7.55 0.19 1.93
CA VAL A 46 -6.31 0.95 2.15
C VAL A 46 -5.58 0.47 3.40
N LEU A 47 -6.30 0.25 4.51
CA LEU A 47 -5.72 -0.25 5.76
C LEU A 47 -5.12 -1.65 5.58
N ILE A 48 -5.76 -2.53 4.80
CA ILE A 48 -5.24 -3.87 4.51
C ILE A 48 -3.96 -3.78 3.67
N ILE A 49 -3.96 -2.97 2.60
CA ILE A 49 -2.77 -2.78 1.75
C ILE A 49 -1.61 -2.24 2.59
N LEU A 50 -1.87 -1.22 3.41
CA LEU A 50 -0.86 -0.60 4.27
C LEU A 50 -0.31 -1.60 5.30
N GLY A 51 -1.20 -2.36 5.97
CA GLY A 51 -0.80 -3.36 6.95
C GLY A 51 0.04 -4.48 6.34
N LEU A 52 -0.38 -5.03 5.19
CA LEU A 52 0.39 -6.05 4.47
C LEU A 52 1.73 -5.51 3.97
N GLY A 53 1.75 -4.27 3.46
CA GLY A 53 2.96 -3.57 3.03
C GLY A 53 3.97 -3.43 4.16
N ILE A 54 3.54 -2.94 5.33
CA ILE A 54 4.40 -2.78 6.51
C ILE A 54 4.94 -4.13 6.98
N LEU A 55 4.10 -5.17 7.05
CA LEU A 55 4.54 -6.50 7.45
C LEU A 55 5.58 -7.08 6.49
N ALA A 56 5.36 -6.93 5.18
CA ALA A 56 6.31 -7.37 4.17
C ALA A 56 7.62 -6.57 4.27
N GLU A 57 7.55 -5.26 4.46
CA GLU A 57 8.73 -4.40 4.58
C GLU A 57 9.54 -4.70 5.83
N LEU A 58 8.89 -4.93 6.98
CA LEU A 58 9.54 -5.38 8.21
C LEU A 58 10.27 -6.71 8.01
N PHE A 59 9.66 -7.66 7.31
CA PHE A 59 10.30 -8.94 7.00
C PHE A 59 11.56 -8.75 6.13
N PHE A 60 11.47 -7.95 5.08
CA PHE A 60 12.60 -7.69 4.18
C PHE A 60 13.72 -6.90 4.85
N LEU A 61 13.38 -5.91 5.69
CA LEU A 61 14.35 -5.17 6.50
C LEU A 61 15.06 -6.09 7.50
N TYR A 62 14.32 -6.92 8.23
CA TYR A 62 14.90 -7.90 9.15
C TYR A 62 15.86 -8.84 8.44
N GLN A 63 15.45 -9.36 7.28
CA GLN A 63 16.29 -10.28 6.51
C GLN A 63 17.52 -9.59 5.92
N LEU A 64 17.40 -8.34 5.46
CA LEU A 64 18.53 -7.54 5.00
C LEU A 64 19.55 -7.34 6.12
N VAL A 65 19.09 -6.95 7.31
CA VAL A 65 19.96 -6.74 8.47
C VAL A 65 20.64 -8.03 8.90
N THR A 66 19.92 -9.16 8.94
CA THR A 66 20.47 -10.42 9.46
C THR A 66 21.34 -11.20 8.47
N THR A 67 21.17 -11.00 7.17
CA THR A 67 21.89 -11.78 6.15
C THR A 67 22.95 -11.01 5.38
N VAL A 68 22.97 -9.68 5.49
CA VAL A 68 23.88 -8.83 4.71
C VAL A 68 24.73 -7.92 5.59
N LEU A 69 24.19 -7.42 6.71
CA LEU A 69 24.88 -6.61 7.72
C LEU A 69 25.39 -7.48 8.87
#